data_AF-A0A1B2DZD9-F1
#
_entry.id   AF-A0A1B2DZD9-F1
#
_cell.length_a   1.000
_cell.length_b   1.000
_cell.length_c   1.000
_cell.angle_alpha   90.00
_cell.angle_beta   90.00
_cell.angle_gamma   90.00
#
_symmetry.space_group_name_H-M   'P 1'
#
loop_
_entity.id
_entity.type
_entity.pdbx_description
1 polymer ?
#
loop_
_entity_poly.entity_id
_entity_poly.type
_entity_poly.pdbx_seq_one_letter_code
_entity_poly.pdbx_strand_id
1 'polypeptide(L)'
;MAGKDKDLPPISRDEVEVDGIYTNEWGREEYLKRGETFPFDPQNGSTEWKLSEYDFENHHQGRTDERLVPKKKGPDKQVNIDSPFRHVEID
;
A
#
# COMPACT_ATOMS: atom_id res chain seq x y z
N MET A 1 26.46 -8.51 -5.87
CA MET A 1 25.34 -8.01 -6.69
C MET A 1 25.10 -6.57 -6.24
N ALA A 2 25.25 -5.61 -7.16
CA ALA A 2 24.97 -4.19 -6.93
C ALA A 2 23.53 -4.02 -6.44
N GLY A 3 23.14 -3.12 -5.55
CA GLY A 3 23.81 -2.05 -4.83
C GLY A 3 22.65 -1.22 -4.26
N LYS A 4 22.60 -1.03 -2.93
CA LYS A 4 21.62 -0.25 -2.15
C LYS A 4 20.62 0.55 -2.99
N ASP A 5 19.34 0.18 -2.91
CA ASP A 5 18.19 0.98 -3.33
C ASP A 5 18.33 2.38 -2.71
N LYS A 6 18.89 3.30 -3.50
CA LYS A 6 18.78 4.73 -3.24
C LYS A 6 17.54 5.11 -4.02
N ASP A 7 16.41 5.16 -3.35
CA ASP A 7 15.18 5.78 -3.87
C ASP A 7 15.52 7.25 -4.18
N LEU A 8 15.96 7.49 -5.41
CA LEU A 8 16.15 8.83 -5.93
C LEU A 8 14.75 9.38 -6.22
N PRO A 9 14.40 10.57 -5.70
CA PRO A 9 13.14 11.18 -6.06
C PRO A 9 13.11 11.46 -7.57
N PRO A 10 11.94 11.32 -8.23
CA PRO A 10 11.79 11.68 -9.63
C PRO A 10 12.11 13.18 -9.84
N ILE A 11 12.64 13.51 -11.01
CA ILE A 11 12.95 14.90 -11.37
C ILE A 11 11.97 15.43 -12.41
N SER A 12 11.90 16.75 -12.57
CA SER A 12 11.16 17.39 -13.67
C SER A 12 11.45 16.69 -15.00
N ARG A 13 10.39 16.45 -15.78
CA ARG A 13 10.40 15.72 -17.06
C ARG A 13 10.38 14.18 -16.97
N ASP A 14 10.48 13.59 -15.78
CA ASP A 14 10.22 12.16 -15.60
C ASP A 14 8.71 11.86 -15.69
N GLU A 15 8.37 10.60 -15.94
CA GLU A 15 6.99 10.12 -15.97
C GLU A 15 6.49 9.84 -14.55
N VAL A 16 5.27 10.27 -14.25
CA VAL A 16 4.62 10.07 -12.96
C VAL A 16 4.18 8.61 -12.87
N GLU A 17 4.65 7.89 -11.86
CA GLU A 17 4.35 6.47 -11.70
C GLU A 17 3.02 6.19 -11.00
N VAL A 18 2.55 7.09 -10.14
CA VAL A 18 1.38 6.88 -9.27
C VAL A 18 0.54 8.16 -9.22
N ASP A 19 -0.78 7.99 -9.12
CA ASP A 19 -1.71 9.10 -8.92
C ASP A 19 -1.57 9.65 -7.49
N GLY A 20 -1.40 10.96 -7.34
CA GLY A 20 -1.23 11.55 -6.01
C GLY A 20 -0.81 13.01 -6.00
N ILE A 21 -0.61 13.53 -4.79
CA ILE A 21 -0.08 14.87 -4.54
C ILE A 21 1.43 14.75 -4.37
N TYR A 22 2.16 15.48 -5.20
CA TYR A 22 3.62 15.58 -5.15
C TYR A 22 4.04 16.96 -4.67
N THR A 23 5.14 17.00 -3.92
CA THR A 23 5.72 18.23 -3.39
C THR A 23 7.12 18.41 -3.94
N ASN A 24 7.44 19.60 -4.45
CA ASN A 24 8.77 19.94 -4.94
C ASN A 24 9.71 20.44 -3.82
N GLU A 25 10.95 20.77 -4.15
CA GLU A 25 11.96 21.26 -3.17
C GLU A 25 11.59 22.59 -2.51
N TRP A 26 10.74 23.41 -3.13
CA TRP A 26 10.19 24.64 -2.54
C TRP A 26 8.92 24.34 -1.72
N GLY A 27 8.48 23.10 -1.60
CA GLY A 27 7.26 22.80 -0.86
C GLY A 27 5.98 23.21 -1.59
N ARG A 28 6.04 23.45 -2.91
CA ARG A 28 4.83 23.57 -3.74
C ARG A 28 4.24 22.18 -3.95
N GLU A 29 2.95 22.06 -3.68
CA GLU A 29 2.19 20.83 -3.86
C GLU A 29 1.42 20.87 -5.18
N GLU A 30 1.44 19.77 -5.92
CA GLU A 30 0.75 19.62 -7.18
C GLU A 30 0.19 18.20 -7.30
N TYR A 31 -1.08 18.11 -7.69
CA TYR A 31 -1.72 16.82 -7.96
C TYR A 31 -1.33 16.38 -9.37
N LEU A 32 -0.72 15.19 -9.47
CA LEU A 32 -0.25 14.61 -10.72
C LEU A 32 -0.83 13.21 -10.88
N LYS A 33 -1.17 12.87 -12.12
CA LYS A 33 -1.68 11.55 -12.47
C LYS A 33 -0.61 10.67 -13.08
N ARG A 34 -0.74 9.36 -12.88
CA ARG A 34 0.12 8.36 -13.51
C ARG A 34 0.13 8.55 -15.03
N GLY A 35 1.33 8.58 -15.61
CA GLY A 35 1.57 8.83 -17.03
C GLY A 35 1.69 10.30 -17.42
N GLU A 36 1.44 11.23 -16.49
CA GLU A 36 1.80 12.64 -16.69
C GLU A 36 3.31 12.83 -16.52
N THR A 37 3.78 14.04 -16.81
CA THR A 37 5.19 14.41 -16.71
C THR A 37 5.37 15.43 -15.60
N PHE A 38 6.38 15.25 -14.74
CA PHE A 38 6.68 16.21 -13.68
C PHE A 38 6.99 17.60 -14.25
N PRO A 39 6.30 18.66 -13.83
CA PRO A 39 6.52 19.99 -14.37
C PRO A 39 7.85 20.59 -13.87
N PHE A 40 8.30 21.63 -14.57
CA PHE A 40 9.42 22.45 -14.13
C PHE A 40 8.93 23.48 -13.11
N ASP A 41 9.73 23.73 -12.08
CA ASP A 41 9.48 24.83 -11.15
C ASP A 41 9.86 26.16 -11.81
N PRO A 42 9.00 27.21 -11.76
CA PRO A 42 9.29 28.49 -12.39
C PRO A 42 10.54 29.20 -11.86
N GLN A 43 11.00 28.84 -10.67
CA GLN A 43 12.08 29.54 -9.98
C GLN A 43 13.37 28.71 -9.95
N ASN A 44 13.25 27.40 -9.68
CA ASN A 44 14.40 26.49 -9.63
C ASN A 44 14.62 25.71 -10.94
N GLY A 45 13.68 25.77 -11.88
CA GLY A 45 13.75 25.00 -13.12
C GLY A 45 13.57 23.51 -12.87
N SER A 46 14.62 22.72 -13.11
CA SER A 46 14.59 21.28 -12.89
C SER A 46 14.67 20.99 -11.40
N THR A 47 13.63 20.37 -10.84
CA THR A 47 13.54 20.10 -9.39
C THR A 47 13.12 18.66 -9.13
N GLU A 48 13.46 18.18 -7.94
CA GLU A 48 13.04 16.87 -7.45
C GLU A 48 11.61 16.93 -6.90
N TRP A 49 10.85 15.87 -7.13
CA TRP A 49 9.48 15.72 -6.68
C TRP A 49 9.36 14.56 -5.70
N LYS A 50 8.65 14.78 -4.61
CA LYS A 50 8.39 13.77 -3.59
C LYS A 50 6.89 13.50 -3.49
N LEU A 51 6.49 12.24 -3.53
CA LEU A 51 5.10 11.86 -3.29
C LEU A 51 4.75 12.14 -1.82
N SER A 52 3.77 13.00 -1.62
CA SER A 52 3.28 13.41 -0.30
C SER A 52 2.01 12.67 0.10
N GLU A 53 1.08 12.48 -0.84
CA GLU A 53 -0.16 11.76 -0.59
C GLU A 53 -0.54 10.90 -1.80
N TYR A 54 -0.95 9.66 -1.54
CA TYR A 54 -1.48 8.77 -2.56
C TYR A 54 -2.93 9.11 -2.84
N ASP A 55 -3.30 9.25 -4.12
CA ASP A 55 -4.69 9.24 -4.52
C ASP A 55 -5.12 7.81 -4.82
N PHE A 56 -5.81 7.18 -3.86
CA PHE A 56 -6.34 5.84 -4.03
C PHE A 56 -7.84 5.82 -3.78
N GLU A 57 -8.59 5.35 -4.77
CA GLU A 57 -9.99 5.05 -4.58
C GLU A 57 -10.11 3.66 -3.93
N ASN A 58 -10.39 3.62 -2.63
CA ASN A 58 -10.66 2.38 -1.92
C ASN A 58 -12.05 1.85 -2.28
N HIS A 59 -12.19 1.26 -3.47
CA HIS A 59 -13.43 0.63 -3.93
C HIS A 59 -13.61 -0.79 -3.34
N HIS A 60 -13.34 -0.95 -2.04
CA HIS A 60 -13.62 -2.18 -1.33
C HIS A 60 -14.84 -1.96 -0.42
N GLN A 61 -15.81 -2.88 -0.49
CA GLN A 61 -17.04 -2.81 0.32
C GLN A 61 -16.82 -3.01 1.83
N GLY A 62 -15.57 -2.97 2.30
CA GLY A 62 -15.18 -3.22 3.70
C GLY A 62 -15.57 -4.60 4.22
N ARG A 63 -15.93 -5.55 3.34
CA ARG A 63 -16.42 -6.87 3.73
C ARG A 63 -15.27 -7.86 3.79
N THR A 64 -15.08 -8.46 4.95
CA THR A 64 -14.20 -9.61 5.15
C THR A 64 -14.63 -10.75 4.21
N ASP A 65 -13.66 -11.40 3.56
CA ASP A 65 -13.90 -12.60 2.73
C ASP A 65 -14.80 -13.60 3.50
N GLU A 66 -15.85 -14.09 2.84
CA GLU A 66 -16.84 -15.00 3.44
C GLU A 66 -16.23 -16.31 3.95
N ARG A 67 -15.05 -16.69 3.45
CA ARG A 67 -14.27 -17.85 3.96
C ARG A 67 -13.68 -17.60 5.34
N LEU A 68 -13.37 -16.35 5.66
CA LEU A 68 -12.77 -15.93 6.93
C LEU A 68 -13.83 -15.57 7.98
N VAL A 69 -15.08 -15.39 7.57
CA VAL A 69 -16.20 -15.21 8.49
C VAL A 69 -16.54 -16.57 9.12
N PRO A 70 -16.50 -16.69 10.47
CA PRO A 70 -16.94 -17.92 11.13
C PRO A 70 -18.39 -18.22 10.75
N LYS A 71 -18.62 -19.30 10.00
CA LYS A 71 -19.98 -19.79 9.73
C LYS A 71 -20.56 -20.22 11.07
N LYS A 72 -21.72 -19.67 11.45
CA LYS A 72 -22.41 -20.04 12.70
C LYS A 72 -22.40 -21.56 12.82
N LYS A 73 -21.73 -22.04 13.88
CA LYS A 73 -21.78 -23.43 14.31
C LYS A 73 -23.24 -23.69 14.66
N GLY A 74 -23.94 -24.50 13.87
CA GLY A 74 -25.13 -25.17 14.38
C GLY A 74 -24.75 -25.93 15.66
N PRO A 75 -25.70 -26.21 16.56
CA PRO A 75 -25.43 -27.20 17.60
C PRO A 75 -24.93 -28.47 16.89
N ASP A 76 -23.82 -29.02 17.38
CA ASP A 76 -23.30 -30.33 16.98
C ASP A 76 -22.53 -30.40 15.65
N LYS A 77 -21.43 -29.65 15.54
CA LYS A 77 -20.24 -30.19 14.84
C LYS A 77 -18.99 -30.02 15.70
N GLN A 78 -18.80 -31.01 16.56
CA GLN A 78 -17.50 -31.35 17.13
C GLN A 78 -16.55 -31.52 15.94
N VAL A 79 -15.71 -30.53 15.68
CA VAL A 79 -14.55 -30.75 14.82
C VAL A 79 -13.65 -31.67 15.63
N ASN A 80 -13.65 -32.95 15.27
CA ASN A 80 -12.62 -33.89 15.71
C ASN A 80 -11.30 -33.38 15.14
N ILE A 81 -10.72 -32.39 15.81
CA ILE A 81 -9.31 -32.07 15.70
C ILE A 81 -8.67 -33.11 16.62
N ASP A 82 -8.51 -34.32 16.09
CA ASP A 82 -7.62 -35.32 16.65
C ASP A 82 -6.19 -34.78 16.51
N SER A 83 -5.86 -33.82 17.36
CA SER A 83 -4.50 -33.36 17.53
C SER A 83 -3.76 -34.45 18.31
N PRO A 84 -2.67 -35.04 17.79
CA PRO A 84 -2.00 -36.17 18.41
C PRO A 84 -1.34 -35.86 19.77
N PHE A 85 -1.34 -34.59 20.19
CA PHE A 85 -0.75 -34.13 21.45
C PHE A 85 -1.83 -33.60 22.40
N ARG A 86 -2.71 -34.46 22.90
CA ARG A 86 -3.37 -34.21 24.19
C ARG A 86 -2.54 -34.85 25.28
N HIS A 87 -1.90 -34.02 26.09
CA HIS A 87 -1.34 -34.42 27.38
C HIS A 87 -2.52 -34.77 28.27
N VAL A 88 -2.72 -36.06 28.55
CA VAL A 88 -3.59 -36.50 29.64
C VAL A 88 -2.70 -36.50 30.87
N GLU A 89 -2.94 -35.58 31.81
CA GLU A 89 -2.38 -35.71 33.15
C GLU A 89 -3.00 -36.96 33.77
N ILE A 90 -2.13 -37.94 34.04
CA ILE A 90 -2.49 -39.17 34.75
C ILE A 90 -2.11 -38.91 36.21
N ASP A 91 -3.12 -38.91 37.09
CA ASP A 91 -2.96 -38.89 38.56
C ASP A 91 -2.19 -40.11 39.09
#